data_AF-A0AAJ6ZFQ3-F1
#
_entry.id   AF-A0AAJ6ZFQ3-F1
#
_cell.length_a   1.000
_cell.length_b   1.000
_cell.length_c   1.000
_cell.angle_alpha   90.00
_cell.angle_beta   90.00
_cell.angle_gamma   90.00
#
_symmetry.space_group_name_H-M   'P 1'
#
loop_
_entity.id
_entity.type
_entity.pdbx_description
1 polymer ?
#
loop_
_entity_poly.entity_id
_entity_poly.type
_entity_poly.pdbx_seq_one_letter_code
_entity_poly.pdbx_strand_id
1 'polypeptide(L)'
;MLPKTLLAFLLLTRIEARISVMYAHDKASDVVADQCLSEMYPKGKRVEFQESDEACIIYCVLKKFGIMNSNGVINLEAYRMFARGILMWLLPTCSLALRTSTFSGTMVDFTDPKVQGHLDALVRMAQACVIKVRASPKDVRAYFTNSPPITRSGQCFAACMLEQSDVINHGKINRDLLIHLAGLVNGKNSRVVRKLHSISRLCLDSIDGMSDRCQLASTYNDCLNENMTEFAFPLDIAEEAVRKMPFHLIQPNLPQELRQSSF
;
A
#
# COMPACT_ATOMS: atom_id res chain seq x y z
N MET A 1 35.75 12.90 17.07
CA MET A 1 35.00 11.83 17.74
C MET A 1 33.51 12.06 17.49
N LEU A 2 32.95 11.35 16.52
CA LEU A 2 31.52 11.42 16.19
C LEU A 2 30.74 10.48 17.13
N PRO A 3 29.55 10.87 17.62
CA PRO A 3 28.76 10.02 18.49
C PRO A 3 28.15 8.85 17.71
N LYS A 4 28.23 7.66 18.30
CA LYS A 4 27.77 6.37 17.73
C LYS A 4 26.27 6.32 17.39
N THR A 5 25.51 7.35 17.73
CA THR A 5 24.10 7.54 17.40
C THR A 5 23.85 7.95 15.94
N LEU A 6 24.86 8.46 15.21
CA LEU A 6 24.68 8.85 13.81
C LEU A 6 24.83 7.68 12.81
N LEU A 7 25.45 6.57 13.22
CA LEU A 7 25.69 5.42 12.33
C LEU A 7 24.46 4.51 12.18
N ALA A 8 23.52 4.56 13.14
CA ALA A 8 22.28 3.78 13.08
C ALA A 8 21.20 4.43 12.20
N PHE A 9 21.26 5.76 11.99
CA PHE A 9 20.31 6.46 11.12
C PHE A 9 20.59 6.26 9.61
N LEU A 10 21.80 5.86 9.25
CA LEU A 10 22.17 5.62 7.84
C LEU A 10 21.88 4.19 7.37
N LEU A 11 21.61 3.24 8.27
CA LEU A 11 21.24 1.86 7.92
C LEU A 11 19.74 1.61 7.85
N LEU A 12 18.90 2.61 8.13
CA LEU A 12 17.44 2.52 8.00
C LEU A 12 16.89 3.08 6.67
N THR A 13 17.75 3.38 5.70
CA THR A 13 17.31 3.92 4.40
C THR A 13 17.05 2.86 3.31
N ARG A 14 17.19 1.57 3.62
CA ARG A 14 16.74 0.48 2.73
C ARG A 14 16.33 -0.72 3.57
N ILE A 15 15.03 -0.85 3.80
CA ILE A 15 14.23 -2.08 3.80
C ILE A 15 12.79 -1.66 4.15
N GLU A 16 11.91 -1.94 3.20
CA GLU A 16 10.46 -2.13 3.26
C GLU A 16 9.69 -1.60 4.48
N ALA A 17 8.73 -0.73 4.20
CA ALA A 17 7.63 -0.43 5.10
C ALA A 17 6.80 -1.69 5.35
N ARG A 18 7.16 -2.50 6.35
CA ARG A 18 6.31 -3.52 6.93
C ARG A 18 6.02 -3.14 8.37
N ILE A 19 4.72 -3.04 8.69
CA ILE A 19 4.18 -2.99 10.06
C ILE A 19 4.39 -1.65 10.80
N SER A 20 4.05 -0.50 10.19
CA SER A 20 4.02 0.80 10.90
C SER A 20 2.77 1.03 11.77
N VAL A 21 1.78 0.12 11.80
CA VAL A 21 0.57 0.29 12.64
C VAL A 21 0.72 -0.33 14.04
N MET A 22 1.71 -1.21 14.26
CA MET A 22 1.92 -1.88 15.55
C MET A 22 3.03 -1.28 16.42
N TYR A 23 3.87 -0.40 15.88
CA TYR A 23 4.93 0.28 16.63
C TYR A 23 4.58 1.74 16.90
N ALA A 24 3.53 1.94 17.70
CA ALA A 24 3.57 3.08 18.61
C ALA A 24 4.57 2.71 19.70
N HIS A 25 5.60 3.52 19.93
CA HIS A 25 6.54 3.35 21.04
C HIS A 25 5.82 3.57 22.39
N ASP A 26 4.96 2.63 22.74
CA ASP A 26 4.34 2.51 24.05
C ASP A 26 5.16 1.50 24.87
N LYS A 27 5.51 1.90 26.09
CA LYS A 27 6.40 1.14 26.97
C LYS A 27 5.87 -0.27 27.26
N ALA A 28 4.55 -0.47 27.26
CA ALA A 28 3.98 -1.80 27.46
C ALA A 28 4.16 -2.68 26.21
N SER A 29 4.05 -2.10 25.01
CA SER A 29 4.27 -2.79 23.74
C SER A 29 5.71 -3.27 23.59
N ASP A 30 6.68 -2.44 23.97
CA ASP A 30 8.11 -2.82 23.96
C ASP A 30 8.42 -3.96 24.93
N VAL A 31 7.85 -3.93 26.14
CA VAL A 31 8.03 -5.01 27.14
C VAL A 31 7.41 -6.32 26.65
N VAL A 32 6.23 -6.27 26.04
CA VAL A 32 5.56 -7.46 25.51
C VAL A 32 6.31 -8.03 24.30
N ALA A 33 6.83 -7.16 23.42
CA ALA A 33 7.66 -7.58 22.29
C ALA A 33 8.96 -8.25 22.76
N ASP A 34 9.65 -7.70 23.77
CA ASP A 34 10.86 -8.29 24.35
C ASP A 34 10.59 -9.64 25.03
N GLN A 35 9.43 -9.78 25.68
CA GLN A 35 8.96 -11.07 26.21
C GLN A 35 8.72 -12.09 25.09
N CYS A 36 8.03 -11.70 24.02
CA CYS A 36 7.78 -12.57 22.87
C CYS A 36 9.08 -13.00 22.19
N LEU A 37 10.03 -12.08 22.02
CA LEU A 37 11.36 -12.38 21.49
C LEU A 37 12.13 -13.34 22.42
N SER A 38 12.08 -13.12 23.73
CA SER A 38 12.75 -13.97 24.71
C SER A 38 12.11 -15.37 24.83
N GLU A 39 10.80 -15.47 24.61
CA GLU A 39 10.06 -16.74 24.57
C GLU A 39 10.40 -17.54 23.30
N MET A 40 10.52 -16.86 22.16
CA MET A 40 10.87 -17.47 20.88
C MET A 40 12.36 -17.83 20.79
N TYR A 41 13.24 -17.02 21.37
CA TYR A 41 14.68 -17.16 21.29
C TYR A 41 15.33 -17.17 22.68
N PRO A 42 15.56 -18.35 23.28
CA PRO A 42 16.23 -18.44 24.57
C PRO A 42 17.67 -17.92 24.48
N LYS A 43 18.07 -17.17 25.52
CA LYS A 43 19.37 -16.47 25.59
C LYS A 43 20.54 -17.43 25.36
N GLY A 44 21.49 -17.03 24.50
CA GLY A 44 22.76 -17.73 24.28
C GLY A 44 22.98 -18.31 22.88
N LYS A 45 22.03 -18.18 21.95
CA LYS A 45 22.21 -18.52 20.53
C LYS A 45 22.28 -17.25 19.68
N ARG A 46 23.17 -17.20 18.68
CA ARG A 46 23.09 -16.19 17.62
C ARG A 46 21.81 -16.47 16.83
N VAL A 47 20.88 -15.52 16.84
CA VAL A 47 19.60 -15.61 16.13
C VAL A 47 19.76 -14.91 14.80
N GLU A 48 19.47 -15.63 13.72
CA GLU A 48 19.32 -15.07 12.38
C GLU A 48 17.82 -15.00 12.11
N PHE A 49 17.27 -13.79 12.06
CA PHE A 49 15.83 -13.58 11.88
C PHE A 49 15.42 -13.88 10.44
N GLN A 50 14.42 -14.73 10.27
CA GLN A 50 13.77 -14.99 8.99
C GLN A 50 12.50 -14.16 8.87
N GLU A 51 12.06 -13.87 7.63
CA GLU A 51 10.85 -13.08 7.35
C GLU A 51 9.58 -13.71 7.96
N SER A 52 9.57 -15.03 8.14
CA SER A 52 8.51 -15.78 8.84
C SER A 52 8.43 -15.51 10.34
N ASP A 53 9.52 -15.06 10.95
CA ASP A 53 9.61 -14.80 12.39
C ASP A 53 8.85 -13.53 12.76
N GLU A 54 8.77 -12.56 11.84
CA GLU A 54 8.00 -11.33 12.00
C GLU A 54 6.53 -11.65 12.27
N ALA A 55 5.94 -12.56 11.48
CA ALA A 55 4.55 -12.97 11.65
C ALA A 55 4.31 -13.64 13.02
N CYS A 56 5.27 -14.43 13.50
CA CYS A 56 5.19 -15.12 14.78
C CYS A 56 5.30 -14.16 15.96
N ILE A 57 6.20 -13.17 15.88
CA ILE A 57 6.36 -12.12 16.88
C ILE A 57 5.08 -11.27 16.95
N ILE A 58 4.54 -10.87 15.79
CA ILE A 58 3.29 -10.11 15.70
C ILE A 58 2.14 -10.90 16.35
N TYR A 59 2.00 -12.17 16.00
CA TYR A 59 0.99 -13.05 16.59
C TYR A 59 1.12 -13.13 18.12
N CYS A 60 2.34 -13.32 18.63
CA CYS A 60 2.59 -13.38 20.06
C CYS A 60 2.19 -12.07 20.77
N VAL A 61 2.58 -10.93 20.21
CA VAL A 61 2.26 -9.61 20.77
C VAL A 61 0.74 -9.39 20.79
N LEU A 62 0.06 -9.61 19.66
CA LEU A 62 -1.39 -9.44 19.55
C LEU A 62 -2.16 -10.38 20.50
N LYS A 63 -1.63 -11.60 20.70
CA LYS A 63 -2.21 -12.56 21.64
C LYS A 63 -2.06 -12.12 23.10
N LYS A 64 -0.88 -11.62 23.50
CA LYS A 64 -0.65 -11.11 24.87
C LYS A 64 -1.45 -9.85 25.17
N PHE A 65 -1.74 -9.02 24.17
CA PHE A 65 -2.66 -7.90 24.30
C PHE A 65 -4.14 -8.29 24.26
N GLY A 66 -4.47 -9.58 24.07
CA GLY A 66 -5.86 -10.04 23.94
C GLY A 66 -6.56 -9.55 22.68
N ILE A 67 -5.80 -8.98 21.74
CA ILE A 67 -6.29 -8.51 20.43
C ILE A 67 -6.54 -9.71 19.51
N MET A 68 -5.78 -10.78 19.67
CA MET A 68 -5.94 -12.01 18.89
C MET A 68 -6.02 -13.22 19.82
N ASN A 69 -6.89 -14.18 19.52
CA ASN A 69 -6.96 -15.42 20.29
C ASN A 69 -6.05 -16.51 19.71
N SER A 70 -5.97 -17.67 20.39
CA SER A 70 -5.14 -18.80 19.94
C SER A 70 -5.52 -19.37 18.58
N ASN A 71 -6.71 -19.05 18.05
CA ASN A 71 -7.20 -19.49 16.76
C ASN A 71 -6.95 -18.44 15.65
N GLY A 72 -6.25 -17.34 15.97
CA GLY A 72 -5.97 -16.26 15.02
C GLY A 72 -7.14 -15.29 14.81
N VAL A 73 -8.24 -15.41 15.58
CA VAL A 73 -9.38 -14.50 15.45
C VAL A 73 -9.10 -13.21 16.21
N ILE A 74 -9.30 -12.08 15.53
CA ILE A 74 -9.07 -10.74 16.09
C ILE A 74 -10.30 -10.28 16.88
N ASN A 75 -10.10 -9.90 18.14
CA ASN A 75 -11.06 -9.17 18.95
C ASN A 75 -11.03 -7.68 18.57
N LEU A 76 -12.00 -7.28 17.74
CA LEU A 76 -12.14 -5.91 17.25
C LEU A 76 -12.35 -4.87 18.36
N GLU A 77 -12.94 -5.26 19.51
CA GLU A 77 -13.14 -4.37 20.64
C GLU A 77 -11.82 -4.09 21.37
N ALA A 78 -11.05 -5.14 21.66
CA ALA A 78 -9.71 -5.02 22.22
C ALA A 78 -8.77 -4.24 21.31
N TYR A 79 -8.83 -4.49 19.99
CA TYR A 79 -8.07 -3.74 18.99
C TYR A 79 -8.39 -2.24 19.01
N ARG A 80 -9.69 -1.89 19.03
CA ARG A 80 -10.15 -0.50 19.07
C ARG A 80 -9.74 0.20 20.36
N MET A 81 -9.79 -0.50 21.50
CA MET A 81 -9.33 0.03 22.78
C MET A 81 -7.82 0.30 22.79
N PHE A 82 -7.03 -0.65 22.28
CA PHE A 82 -5.58 -0.51 22.16
C PHE A 82 -5.19 0.67 21.26
N ALA A 83 -5.83 0.80 20.08
CA ALA A 83 -5.62 1.90 19.16
C ALA A 83 -6.01 3.27 19.76
N ARG A 84 -7.08 3.33 20.55
CA ARG A 84 -7.48 4.56 21.29
C ARG A 84 -6.48 4.93 22.38
N GLY A 85 -5.92 3.95 23.09
CA GLY A 85 -4.90 4.17 24.11
C GLY A 85 -3.64 4.82 23.53
N ILE A 86 -3.15 4.29 22.41
CA ILE A 86 -2.01 4.85 21.65
C ILE A 86 -2.28 6.29 21.21
N LEU A 87 -3.49 6.56 20.69
CA LEU A 87 -3.88 7.89 20.23
C LEU A 87 -3.89 8.94 21.35
N MET A 88 -4.23 8.54 22.58
CA MET A 88 -4.21 9.45 23.73
C MET A 88 -2.79 9.75 24.24
N TRP A 89 -1.83 8.84 24.07
CA TRP A 89 -0.43 9.06 24.49
C TRP A 89 0.34 10.02 23.57
N LEU A 90 -0.06 10.15 22.30
CA LEU A 90 0.59 11.05 21.34
C LEU A 90 0.12 12.52 21.43
N LEU A 91 -0.87 12.83 22.28
CA LEU A 91 -1.42 14.19 22.44
C LEU A 91 -1.56 14.56 23.93
N PRO A 92 -0.56 15.21 24.56
CA PRO A 92 -0.55 15.44 26.00
C PRO A 92 -1.59 16.44 26.55
N THR A 93 -2.47 17.02 25.73
CA THR A 93 -3.33 18.16 26.19
C THR A 93 -4.79 18.13 25.72
N CYS A 94 -5.34 17.02 25.24
CA CYS A 94 -6.76 16.99 24.84
C CYS A 94 -7.69 16.52 25.98
N SER A 95 -7.60 17.16 27.15
CA SER A 95 -8.54 16.89 28.27
C SER A 95 -9.83 17.71 28.21
N LEU A 96 -9.99 18.64 27.26
CA LEU A 96 -11.20 19.48 27.24
C LEU A 96 -11.54 20.05 25.85
N ALA A 97 -11.70 19.18 24.85
CA ALA A 97 -12.48 19.49 23.66
C ALA A 97 -12.78 18.20 22.90
N LEU A 98 -13.84 17.50 23.29
CA LEU A 98 -14.48 16.54 22.37
C LEU A 98 -15.19 17.35 21.27
N ARG A 99 -14.41 18.01 20.42
CA ARG A 99 -14.84 18.28 19.05
C ARG A 99 -14.39 17.08 18.25
N THR A 100 -15.37 16.41 17.67
CA THR A 100 -15.22 15.39 16.65
C THR A 100 -14.39 15.92 15.48
N SER A 101 -13.07 15.91 15.60
CA SER A 101 -12.15 16.00 14.47
C SER A 101 -11.63 14.59 14.23
N THR A 102 -12.22 13.97 13.21
CA THR A 102 -11.85 12.68 12.64
C THR A 102 -10.33 12.58 12.44
N PHE A 103 -9.71 11.62 13.13
CA PHE A 103 -8.38 11.14 12.82
C PHE A 103 -8.37 10.66 11.35
N SER A 104 -7.53 11.26 10.53
CA SER A 104 -7.41 11.00 9.08
C SER A 104 -6.66 9.70 8.83
N GLY A 105 -7.34 8.60 9.11
CA GLY A 105 -6.91 7.22 8.89
C GLY A 105 -8.09 6.28 9.13
N THR A 106 -9.24 6.56 8.51
CA THR A 106 -10.38 5.65 8.53
C THR A 106 -10.09 4.46 7.63
N MET A 107 -9.92 3.28 8.25
CA MET A 107 -9.90 1.98 7.57
C MET A 107 -11.10 1.89 6.61
N VAL A 108 -10.86 1.50 5.35
CA VAL A 108 -11.94 1.43 4.35
C VAL A 108 -12.95 0.35 4.76
N ASP A 109 -14.22 0.74 4.87
CA ASP A 109 -15.30 -0.21 5.14
C ASP A 109 -15.71 -0.92 3.85
N PHE A 110 -15.11 -2.10 3.62
CA PHE A 110 -15.44 -2.95 2.49
C PHE A 110 -16.86 -3.54 2.57
N THR A 111 -17.63 -3.33 3.65
CA THR A 111 -19.04 -3.75 3.68
C THR A 111 -19.99 -2.70 3.09
N ASP A 112 -19.50 -1.47 2.84
CA ASP A 112 -20.28 -0.43 2.16
C ASP A 112 -20.54 -0.83 0.68
N PRO A 113 -21.82 -0.93 0.24
CA PRO A 113 -22.16 -1.28 -1.13
C PRO A 113 -21.54 -0.37 -2.20
N LYS A 114 -21.30 0.91 -1.89
CA LYS A 114 -20.66 1.85 -2.82
C LYS A 114 -19.18 1.55 -2.98
N VAL A 115 -18.49 1.22 -1.87
CA VAL A 115 -17.08 0.81 -1.90
C VAL A 115 -16.93 -0.49 -2.69
N GLN A 116 -17.80 -1.47 -2.45
CA GLN A 116 -17.82 -2.72 -3.21
C GLN A 116 -18.07 -2.49 -4.70
N GLY A 117 -19.04 -1.64 -5.07
CA GLY A 117 -19.32 -1.32 -6.47
C GLY A 117 -18.11 -0.71 -7.20
N HIS A 118 -17.42 0.24 -6.58
CA HIS A 118 -16.21 0.82 -7.17
C HIS A 118 -15.05 -0.18 -7.25
N LEU A 119 -14.86 -0.98 -6.20
CA LEU A 119 -13.83 -2.02 -6.17
C LEU A 119 -14.07 -3.08 -7.25
N ASP A 120 -15.31 -3.54 -7.42
CA ASP A 120 -15.65 -4.54 -8.44
C ASP A 120 -15.48 -3.97 -9.85
N ALA A 121 -15.80 -2.69 -10.07
CA ALA A 121 -15.52 -2.01 -11.33
C ALA A 121 -14.02 -1.92 -11.62
N LEU A 122 -13.21 -1.53 -10.61
CA LEU A 122 -11.76 -1.49 -10.70
C LEU A 122 -11.16 -2.87 -11.02
N VAL A 123 -11.62 -3.90 -10.32
CA VAL A 123 -11.18 -5.29 -10.54
C VAL A 123 -11.55 -5.76 -11.95
N ARG A 124 -12.76 -5.49 -12.43
CA ARG A 124 -13.17 -5.85 -13.80
C ARG A 124 -12.31 -5.15 -14.87
N MET A 125 -12.03 -3.87 -14.67
CA MET A 125 -11.13 -3.12 -15.56
C MET A 125 -9.72 -3.72 -15.56
N ALA A 126 -9.18 -4.02 -14.37
CA ALA A 126 -7.88 -4.68 -14.22
C ALA A 126 -7.87 -6.05 -14.90
N GLN A 127 -8.90 -6.88 -14.74
CA GLN A 127 -9.02 -8.18 -15.41
C GLN A 127 -8.97 -8.04 -16.94
N ALA A 128 -9.73 -7.10 -17.51
CA ALA A 128 -9.70 -6.83 -18.95
C ALA A 128 -8.29 -6.45 -19.41
N CYS A 129 -7.58 -5.63 -18.63
CA CYS A 129 -6.21 -5.23 -18.93
C CYS A 129 -5.21 -6.37 -18.81
N VAL A 130 -5.31 -7.23 -17.79
CA VAL A 130 -4.47 -8.43 -17.66
C VAL A 130 -4.58 -9.30 -18.90
N ILE A 131 -5.80 -9.55 -19.38
CA ILE A 131 -6.04 -10.36 -20.58
C ILE A 131 -5.45 -9.67 -21.82
N LYS A 132 -5.73 -8.38 -21.99
CA LYS A 132 -5.31 -7.59 -23.17
C LYS A 132 -3.80 -7.55 -23.33
N VAL A 133 -3.05 -7.37 -22.24
CA VAL A 133 -1.59 -7.17 -22.28
C VAL A 133 -0.78 -8.35 -21.75
N ARG A 134 -1.46 -9.43 -21.34
CA ARG A 134 -0.86 -10.63 -20.73
C ARG A 134 0.01 -10.29 -19.52
N ALA A 135 -0.51 -9.42 -18.64
CA ALA A 135 0.20 -9.02 -17.43
C ALA A 135 0.32 -10.18 -16.43
N SER A 136 1.47 -10.30 -15.79
CA SER A 136 1.69 -11.27 -14.72
C SER A 136 1.07 -10.78 -13.40
N PRO A 137 0.83 -11.66 -12.41
CA PRO A 137 0.40 -11.25 -11.08
C PRO A 137 1.37 -10.24 -10.43
N LYS A 138 2.68 -10.38 -10.71
CA LYS A 138 3.72 -9.45 -10.26
C LYS A 138 3.53 -8.06 -10.86
N ASP A 139 3.20 -7.98 -12.15
CA ASP A 139 2.94 -6.70 -12.85
C ASP A 139 1.71 -5.99 -12.27
N VAL A 140 0.65 -6.74 -12.02
CA VAL A 140 -0.59 -6.20 -11.43
C VAL A 140 -0.35 -5.70 -10.01
N ARG A 141 0.36 -6.49 -9.19
CA ARG A 141 0.72 -6.07 -7.84
C ARG A 141 1.53 -4.79 -7.87
N ALA A 142 2.58 -4.72 -8.70
CA ALA A 142 3.43 -3.54 -8.83
C ALA A 142 2.62 -2.28 -9.16
N TYR A 143 1.65 -2.38 -10.07
CA TYR A 143 0.77 -1.26 -10.39
C TYR A 143 -0.03 -0.76 -9.17
N PHE A 144 -0.71 -1.65 -8.46
CA PHE A 144 -1.54 -1.27 -7.31
C PHE A 144 -0.73 -0.82 -6.09
N THR A 145 0.50 -1.31 -5.93
CA THR A 145 1.42 -0.91 -4.86
C THR A 145 2.33 0.25 -5.24
N ASN A 146 2.11 0.88 -6.41
CA ASN A 146 2.88 2.02 -6.92
C ASN A 146 4.39 1.73 -7.05
N SER A 147 4.71 0.49 -7.35
CA SER A 147 6.06 0.06 -7.68
C SER A 147 6.28 0.22 -9.19
N PRO A 148 7.44 0.76 -9.63
CA PRO A 148 7.71 0.96 -11.05
C PRO A 148 7.64 -0.35 -11.86
N PRO A 149 6.94 -0.38 -13.01
CA PRO A 149 6.85 -1.58 -13.84
C PRO A 149 8.17 -1.81 -14.59
N ILE A 150 8.87 -2.90 -14.26
CA ILE A 150 10.12 -3.29 -14.91
C ILE A 150 9.93 -4.11 -16.19
N THR A 151 8.74 -4.68 -16.39
CA THR A 151 8.42 -5.53 -17.54
C THR A 151 7.62 -4.75 -18.58
N ARG A 152 7.73 -5.17 -19.85
CA ARG A 152 6.91 -4.61 -20.93
C ARG A 152 5.41 -4.81 -20.70
N SER A 153 5.02 -5.99 -20.20
CA SER A 153 3.63 -6.30 -19.87
C SER A 153 3.10 -5.41 -18.74
N GLY A 154 3.91 -5.10 -17.73
CA GLY A 154 3.55 -4.17 -16.65
C GLY A 154 3.40 -2.72 -17.12
N GLN A 155 4.30 -2.24 -17.98
CA GLN A 155 4.17 -0.91 -18.59
C GLN A 155 2.88 -0.80 -19.40
N CYS A 156 2.60 -1.82 -20.23
CA CYS A 156 1.37 -1.86 -21.02
C CYS A 156 0.11 -2.07 -20.17
N PHE A 157 0.22 -2.70 -18.99
CA PHE A 157 -0.87 -2.80 -18.04
C PHE A 157 -1.25 -1.43 -17.48
N ALA A 158 -0.26 -0.62 -17.07
CA ALA A 158 -0.48 0.76 -16.64
C ALA A 158 -1.14 1.60 -17.75
N ALA A 159 -0.65 1.48 -18.99
CA ALA A 159 -1.28 2.12 -20.15
C ALA A 159 -2.74 1.71 -20.32
N CYS A 160 -3.04 0.41 -20.25
CA CYS A 160 -4.40 -0.07 -20.38
C CYS A 160 -5.33 0.49 -19.28
N MET A 161 -4.88 0.51 -18.02
CA MET A 161 -5.68 1.05 -16.90
C MET A 161 -5.98 2.55 -17.08
N LEU A 162 -4.98 3.31 -17.52
CA LEU A 162 -5.13 4.75 -17.75
C LEU A 162 -5.93 5.07 -19.03
N GLU A 163 -5.87 4.22 -20.06
CA GLU A 163 -6.70 4.32 -21.26
C GLU A 163 -8.17 4.00 -20.95
N GLN A 164 -8.44 2.93 -20.19
CA GLN A 164 -9.81 2.52 -19.84
C GLN A 164 -10.52 3.51 -18.91
N SER A 165 -9.76 4.34 -18.20
CA SER A 165 -10.28 5.44 -17.37
C SER A 165 -10.27 6.79 -18.09
N ASP A 166 -9.98 6.81 -19.41
CA ASP A 166 -9.87 8.00 -20.27
C ASP A 166 -8.83 9.04 -19.82
N VAL A 167 -7.99 8.70 -18.83
CA VAL A 167 -6.87 9.54 -18.39
C VAL A 167 -5.83 9.65 -19.50
N ILE A 168 -5.64 8.59 -20.29
CA ILE A 168 -4.84 8.63 -21.50
C ILE A 168 -5.75 8.42 -22.71
N ASN A 169 -5.71 9.36 -23.65
CA ASN A 169 -6.47 9.25 -24.88
C ASN A 169 -5.57 9.65 -26.06
N HIS A 170 -5.37 8.73 -27.01
CA HIS A 170 -4.47 8.90 -28.16
C HIS A 170 -3.08 9.45 -27.78
N GLY A 171 -2.48 8.92 -26.71
CA GLY A 171 -1.15 9.34 -26.23
C GLY A 171 -1.14 10.70 -25.52
N LYS A 172 -2.29 11.30 -25.23
CA LYS A 172 -2.39 12.55 -24.48
C LYS A 172 -2.99 12.31 -23.09
N ILE A 173 -2.39 12.93 -22.09
CA ILE A 173 -2.91 12.91 -20.72
C ILE A 173 -4.05 13.91 -20.56
N ASN A 174 -5.22 13.43 -20.14
CA ASN A 174 -6.33 14.27 -19.67
C ASN A 174 -6.14 14.61 -18.19
N ARG A 175 -5.38 15.68 -17.93
CA ARG A 175 -5.07 16.13 -16.56
C ARG A 175 -6.31 16.50 -15.76
N ASP A 176 -7.28 17.17 -16.37
CA ASP A 176 -8.49 17.60 -15.67
C ASP A 176 -9.32 16.39 -15.19
N LEU A 177 -9.39 15.34 -16.02
CA LEU A 177 -10.01 14.09 -15.61
C LEU A 177 -9.21 13.38 -14.52
N LEU A 178 -7.88 13.30 -14.62
CA LEU A 178 -7.03 12.73 -13.59
C LEU A 178 -7.25 13.41 -12.22
N ILE A 179 -7.27 14.74 -12.22
CA ILE A 179 -7.51 15.56 -11.03
C ILE A 179 -8.93 15.34 -10.50
N HIS A 180 -9.92 15.27 -11.39
CA HIS A 180 -11.31 14.99 -11.03
C HIS A 180 -11.44 13.64 -10.33
N LEU A 181 -10.88 12.57 -10.92
CA LEU A 181 -10.87 11.22 -10.36
C LEU A 181 -10.18 11.19 -8.99
N ALA A 182 -9.02 11.84 -8.87
CA ALA A 182 -8.33 11.98 -7.59
C ALA A 182 -9.18 12.70 -6.53
N GLY A 183 -9.96 13.70 -6.95
CA GLY A 183 -10.88 14.44 -6.08
C GLY A 183 -12.12 13.66 -5.65
N LEU A 184 -12.56 12.66 -6.42
CA LEU A 184 -13.62 11.74 -5.98
C LEU A 184 -13.14 10.84 -4.84
N VAL A 185 -11.88 10.42 -4.86
CA VAL A 185 -11.29 9.51 -3.86
C VAL A 185 -10.81 10.28 -2.63
N ASN A 186 -10.04 11.35 -2.84
CA ASN A 186 -9.36 12.08 -1.75
C ASN A 186 -10.16 13.29 -1.23
N GLY A 187 -11.24 13.65 -1.92
CA GLY A 187 -11.96 14.91 -1.70
C GLY A 187 -11.37 16.08 -2.49
N LYS A 188 -12.24 16.87 -3.13
CA LYS A 188 -11.89 17.94 -4.09
C LYS A 188 -10.89 18.97 -3.56
N ASN A 189 -10.93 19.31 -2.28
CA ASN A 189 -10.07 20.34 -1.66
C ASN A 189 -8.88 19.76 -0.88
N SER A 190 -8.64 18.45 -1.00
CA SER A 190 -7.57 17.78 -0.27
C SER A 190 -6.18 18.31 -0.63
N ARG A 191 -5.22 18.13 0.27
CA ARG A 191 -3.81 18.43 0.01
C ARG A 191 -3.31 17.64 -1.20
N VAL A 192 -3.73 16.38 -1.31
CA VAL A 192 -3.42 15.48 -2.44
C VAL A 192 -3.87 16.10 -3.76
N VAL A 193 -5.15 16.47 -3.91
CA VAL A 193 -5.64 17.05 -5.17
C VAL A 193 -4.91 18.35 -5.54
N ARG A 194 -4.65 19.23 -4.57
CA ARG A 194 -3.90 20.48 -4.81
C ARG A 194 -2.47 20.24 -5.30
N LYS A 195 -1.77 19.28 -4.70
CA LYS A 195 -0.39 18.94 -5.09
C LYS A 195 -0.34 18.17 -6.43
N LEU A 196 -1.38 17.39 -6.73
CA LEU A 196 -1.52 16.72 -8.03
C LEU A 196 -1.64 17.71 -9.19
N HIS A 197 -2.31 18.87 -9.00
CA HIS A 197 -2.38 19.90 -10.03
C HIS A 197 -0.99 20.34 -10.52
N SER A 198 -0.06 20.62 -9.60
CA SER A 198 1.29 21.07 -9.97
C SER A 198 2.15 19.92 -10.50
N ILE A 199 2.09 18.75 -9.87
CA ILE A 199 2.93 17.60 -10.24
C ILE A 199 2.50 17.01 -11.57
N SER A 200 1.20 16.88 -11.82
CA SER A 200 0.68 16.39 -13.11
C SER A 200 1.15 17.22 -14.29
N ARG A 201 1.43 18.52 -14.09
CA ARG A 201 2.00 19.41 -15.10
C ARG A 201 3.48 19.13 -15.30
N LEU A 202 4.24 19.04 -14.22
CA LEU A 202 5.67 18.72 -14.24
C LEU A 202 5.95 17.39 -14.95
N CYS A 203 5.10 16.38 -14.72
CA CYS A 203 5.26 15.08 -15.34
C CYS A 203 4.86 15.03 -16.83
N LEU A 204 4.30 16.10 -17.41
CA LEU A 204 4.12 16.13 -18.87
C LEU A 204 5.46 16.25 -19.59
N ASP A 205 6.43 16.94 -19.00
CA ASP A 205 7.74 17.14 -19.61
C ASP A 205 8.53 15.83 -19.68
N SER A 206 8.27 14.88 -18.76
CA SER A 206 8.95 13.57 -18.77
C SER A 206 8.46 12.62 -19.87
N ILE A 207 7.35 12.95 -20.54
CA ILE A 207 6.77 12.13 -21.61
C ILE A 207 6.79 12.82 -22.97
N ASP A 208 7.39 14.00 -23.07
CA ASP A 208 7.47 14.72 -24.34
C ASP A 208 8.24 13.91 -25.39
N GLY A 209 7.72 13.90 -26.62
CA GLY A 209 8.28 13.12 -27.72
C GLY A 209 8.13 11.59 -27.63
N MET A 210 7.49 11.04 -26.58
CA MET A 210 7.26 9.60 -26.48
C MET A 210 6.13 9.14 -27.40
N SER A 211 6.43 8.21 -28.30
CA SER A 211 5.44 7.61 -29.21
C SER A 211 4.90 6.26 -28.71
N ASP A 212 5.70 5.55 -27.91
CA ASP A 212 5.30 4.27 -27.37
C ASP A 212 4.30 4.45 -26.22
N ARG A 213 3.06 3.98 -26.44
CA ARG A 213 1.97 4.15 -25.47
C ARG A 213 2.26 3.55 -24.09
N CYS A 214 3.00 2.43 -24.04
CA CYS A 214 3.26 1.74 -22.78
C CYS A 214 4.32 2.46 -21.97
N GLN A 215 5.40 2.91 -22.64
CA GLN A 215 6.45 3.71 -22.05
C GLN A 215 5.92 5.07 -21.58
N LEU A 216 5.12 5.75 -22.41
CA LEU A 216 4.48 7.02 -22.06
C LEU A 216 3.68 6.89 -20.76
N ALA A 217 2.81 5.88 -20.68
CA ALA A 217 1.98 5.67 -19.49
C ALA A 217 2.82 5.32 -18.26
N SER A 218 3.81 4.43 -18.38
CA SER A 218 4.66 4.07 -17.24
C SER A 218 5.49 5.25 -16.76
N THR A 219 6.13 5.99 -17.68
CA THR A 219 6.97 7.13 -17.32
C THR A 219 6.16 8.26 -16.68
N TYR A 220 4.95 8.51 -17.18
CA TYR A 220 4.05 9.47 -16.53
C TYR A 220 3.68 9.02 -15.11
N ASN A 221 3.27 7.77 -14.96
CA ASN A 221 2.86 7.19 -13.68
C ASN A 221 4.01 7.16 -12.66
N ASP A 222 5.21 6.78 -13.08
CA ASP A 222 6.41 6.76 -12.25
C ASP A 222 6.77 8.17 -11.79
N CYS A 223 6.72 9.17 -12.68
CA CYS A 223 6.94 10.57 -12.30
C CYS A 223 5.94 11.05 -11.25
N LEU A 224 4.64 10.70 -11.38
CA LEU A 224 3.64 11.03 -10.36
C LEU A 224 4.01 10.39 -9.01
N ASN A 225 4.35 9.10 -9.00
CA ASN A 225 4.67 8.35 -7.78
C ASN A 225 5.93 8.88 -7.08
N GLU A 226 6.97 9.21 -7.83
CA GLU A 226 8.21 9.77 -7.29
C GLU A 226 8.01 11.14 -6.62
N ASN A 227 7.14 11.98 -7.20
CA ASN A 227 6.88 13.31 -6.67
C ASN A 227 5.73 13.34 -5.64
N MET A 228 4.93 12.26 -5.59
CA MET A 228 3.68 12.20 -4.87
C MET A 228 3.34 10.81 -4.35
N THR A 229 4.06 10.36 -3.34
CA THR A 229 3.78 9.08 -2.65
C THR A 229 2.35 8.97 -2.10
N GLU A 230 1.70 10.09 -1.75
CA GLU A 230 0.29 10.15 -1.32
C GLU A 230 -0.72 9.94 -2.46
N PHE A 231 -0.30 9.91 -3.72
CA PHE A 231 -1.15 9.63 -4.88
C PHE A 231 -1.38 8.12 -5.09
N ALA A 232 -0.69 7.30 -4.31
CA ALA A 232 -0.87 5.87 -4.25
C ALA A 232 -2.33 5.48 -3.94
N PHE A 233 -2.80 4.39 -4.57
CA PHE A 233 -3.97 3.67 -4.04
C PHE A 233 -3.77 3.39 -2.54
N PRO A 234 -4.80 3.61 -1.69
CA PRO A 234 -4.77 3.10 -0.32
C PRO A 234 -4.39 1.61 -0.33
N LEU A 235 -3.42 1.24 0.52
CA LEU A 235 -2.83 -0.10 0.51
C LEU A 235 -3.87 -1.20 0.72
N ASP A 236 -4.89 -0.94 1.54
CA ASP A 236 -6.01 -1.84 1.77
C ASP A 236 -6.84 -2.08 0.50
N ILE A 237 -7.12 -1.03 -0.29
CA ILE A 237 -7.80 -1.16 -1.58
C ILE A 237 -6.91 -1.90 -2.59
N ALA A 238 -5.62 -1.59 -2.61
CA ALA A 238 -4.65 -2.24 -3.50
C ALA A 238 -4.56 -3.75 -3.22
N GLU A 239 -4.43 -4.13 -1.95
CA GLU A 239 -4.39 -5.54 -1.52
C GLU A 239 -5.70 -6.26 -1.83
N GLU A 240 -6.83 -5.64 -1.53
CA GLU A 240 -8.15 -6.23 -1.78
C GLU A 240 -8.43 -6.40 -3.28
N ALA A 241 -8.04 -5.42 -4.12
CA ALA A 241 -8.13 -5.52 -5.56
C ALA A 241 -7.30 -6.69 -6.09
N VAL A 242 -6.03 -6.80 -5.65
CA VAL A 242 -5.15 -7.92 -6.01
C VAL A 242 -5.71 -9.27 -5.52
N ARG A 243 -6.29 -9.31 -4.31
CA ARG A 243 -6.89 -10.53 -3.74
C ARG A 243 -8.10 -11.02 -4.54
N LYS A 244 -8.94 -10.11 -5.05
CA LYS A 244 -10.12 -10.43 -5.87
C LYS A 244 -9.79 -10.82 -7.32
N MET A 245 -8.55 -10.68 -7.77
CA MET A 245 -8.16 -11.02 -9.14
C MET A 245 -8.08 -12.56 -9.33
N PRO A 246 -8.82 -13.13 -10.31
CA PRO A 246 -8.81 -14.57 -10.56
C PRO A 246 -7.63 -14.97 -11.44
N PHE A 247 -6.40 -14.72 -10.99
CA PHE A 247 -5.18 -14.99 -11.76
C PHE A 247 -5.09 -16.43 -12.28
N HIS A 248 -5.61 -17.38 -11.52
CA HIS A 248 -5.67 -18.80 -11.87
C HIS A 248 -6.59 -19.09 -13.07
N LEU A 249 -7.63 -18.27 -13.31
CA LEU A 249 -8.54 -18.42 -14.45
C LEU A 249 -8.06 -17.64 -15.68
N ILE A 250 -7.22 -16.62 -15.48
CA ILE A 250 -6.74 -15.73 -16.54
C ILE A 250 -5.49 -16.30 -17.25
N GLN A 251 -4.85 -17.34 -16.69
CA GLN A 251 -3.63 -17.96 -17.25
C GLN A 251 -3.82 -19.36 -17.86
N PRO A 252 -4.69 -19.61 -18.86
CA PRO A 252 -4.73 -20.92 -19.49
C PRO A 252 -3.50 -21.24 -20.35
N ASN A 253 -2.62 -20.28 -20.69
CA ASN A 253 -1.51 -20.47 -21.65
C ASN A 253 -0.13 -19.92 -21.21
N LEU A 254 0.18 -19.85 -19.91
CA LEU A 254 1.55 -19.53 -19.46
C LEU A 254 2.38 -20.82 -19.30
N PRO A 255 3.58 -20.93 -19.90
CA PRO A 255 4.47 -22.09 -19.73
C PRO A 255 4.70 -22.39 -18.25
N GLN A 256 4.71 -23.68 -17.89
CA GLN A 256 4.79 -24.16 -16.50
C GLN A 256 5.98 -23.60 -15.69
N GLU A 257 7.05 -23.18 -16.36
CA GLU A 257 8.28 -22.67 -15.72
C GLU A 257 8.08 -21.36 -14.93
N LEU A 258 7.08 -20.54 -15.27
CA LEU A 258 6.78 -19.29 -14.55
C LEU A 258 5.85 -19.48 -13.35
N ARG A 259 5.33 -20.71 -13.13
CA ARG A 259 4.41 -21.03 -12.03
C ARG A 259 5.14 -21.33 -10.71
N GLN A 260 6.47 -21.47 -10.74
CA GLN A 260 7.28 -21.95 -9.61
C GLN A 260 8.01 -20.86 -8.81
N SER A 261 7.90 -19.57 -9.16
CA SER A 261 8.48 -18.47 -8.39
C SER A 261 7.49 -17.86 -7.39
N SER A 262 6.77 -18.72 -6.67
CA SER A 262 5.94 -18.35 -5.52
C SER A 262 6.27 -19.29 -4.37
N PHE A 263 7.39 -18.99 -3.71
CA PHE A 263 7.71 -19.36 -2.34
C PHE A 263 8.25 -18.12 -1.65
#